data_AF-A0A8I5YQJ6-F1
#
_entry.id   AF-A0A8I5YQJ6-F1
#
_cell.length_a   1.000
_cell.length_b   1.000
_cell.length_c   1.000
_cell.angle_alpha   90.00
_cell.angle_beta   90.00
_cell.angle_gamma   90.00
#
_symmetry.space_group_name_H-M   'P 1'
#
loop_
_entity.id
_entity.type
_entity.pdbx_description
1 polymer ?
#
loop_
_entity_poly.entity_id
_entity_poly.type
_entity_poly.pdbx_seq_one_letter_code
_entity_poly.pdbx_strand_id
1 'polypeptide(L)'
;MCSFLEWRDLKIVYKRYASLYFCCAIEDQDNELITLEIIHRYVELLDKYFGSVCELDIIFNFEKAYFILDEFLLGGEVQETSKKNVLKAIEQADLLQEDAKEAETPRSVLEEIGLT
;
A
#
# COMPACT_ATOMS: atom_id res chain seq x y z
N MET A 1 -27.08 1.21 2.35
CA MET A 1 -26.28 2.40 1.97
C MET A 1 -25.56 2.02 0.68
N CYS A 2 -25.74 2.77 -0.41
CA CYS A 2 -25.05 2.47 -1.67
C CYS A 2 -23.55 2.76 -1.50
N SER A 3 -22.69 1.92 -2.05
CA SER A 3 -21.21 2.13 -2.02
C SER A 3 -20.71 2.87 -3.26
N PHE A 4 -21.62 3.34 -4.11
CA PHE A 4 -21.35 3.95 -5.41
C PHE A 4 -22.09 5.29 -5.50
N LEU A 5 -21.40 6.31 -6.00
CA LEU A 5 -21.98 7.63 -6.29
C LEU A 5 -21.39 8.15 -7.60
N GLU A 6 -22.19 8.89 -8.37
CA GLU A 6 -21.72 9.59 -9.57
C GLU A 6 -21.25 11.00 -9.19
N TRP A 7 -20.06 11.39 -9.67
CA TRP A 7 -19.48 12.69 -9.41
C TRP A 7 -18.58 13.16 -10.55
N ARG A 8 -18.93 14.29 -11.16
CA ARG A 8 -18.12 14.97 -12.20
C ARG A 8 -17.63 14.02 -13.30
N ASP A 9 -18.57 13.31 -13.92
CA ASP A 9 -18.35 12.35 -15.02
C ASP A 9 -17.53 11.10 -14.62
N LEU A 10 -17.29 10.88 -13.33
CA LEU A 10 -16.67 9.68 -12.77
C LEU A 10 -17.62 8.98 -11.81
N LYS A 11 -17.35 7.71 -11.55
CA LYS A 11 -18.00 6.95 -10.47
C LYS A 11 -17.05 6.89 -9.28
N ILE A 12 -17.52 7.28 -8.10
CA ILE A 12 -16.78 7.07 -6.86
C ILE A 12 -17.30 5.80 -6.19
N VAL A 13 -16.40 4.84 -6.03
CA VAL A 13 -16.61 3.63 -5.24
C VAL A 13 -15.96 3.87 -3.88
N TYR A 14 -16.72 3.70 -2.80
CA TYR A 14 -16.18 3.90 -1.46
C TYR A 14 -16.65 2.84 -0.48
N LYS A 15 -15.80 2.53 0.50
CA LYS A 15 -16.12 1.60 1.57
C LYS A 15 -15.52 2.07 2.88
N ARG A 16 -16.30 1.95 3.94
CA ARG A 16 -15.89 2.29 5.30
C ARG A 16 -15.38 1.04 6.02
N TYR A 17 -14.16 1.10 6.54
CA TYR A 17 -13.57 0.10 7.44
C TYR A 17 -13.27 0.79 8.78
N ALA A 18 -13.97 0.38 9.84
CA ALA A 18 -13.94 1.05 11.15
C ALA A 18 -14.21 2.57 11.06
N SER A 19 -13.23 3.41 11.36
CA SER A 19 -13.28 4.88 11.28
C SER A 19 -12.83 5.43 9.92
N LEU A 20 -12.18 4.61 9.09
CA LEU A 20 -11.58 5.05 7.82
C LEU A 20 -12.51 4.83 6.63
N TYR A 21 -12.52 5.82 5.73
CA TYR A 21 -13.15 5.72 4.41
C TYR A 21 -12.07 5.51 3.36
N PHE A 22 -12.22 4.45 2.57
CA PHE A 22 -11.43 4.21 1.37
C PHE A 22 -12.30 4.56 0.17
N CYS A 23 -11.75 5.30 -0.78
CA CYS A 23 -12.45 5.71 -1.99
C CYS A 23 -11.56 5.58 -3.23
N CYS A 24 -12.19 5.20 -4.34
CA CYS A 24 -11.59 5.15 -5.67
C CYS A 24 -12.52 5.89 -6.62
N ALA A 25 -11.94 6.69 -7.52
CA ALA A 25 -12.64 7.26 -8.66
C ALA A 25 -12.33 6.40 -9.88
N ILE A 26 -13.37 5.93 -10.57
CA ILE A 26 -13.26 5.04 -11.74
C ILE A 26 -14.04 5.61 -12.92
N GLU A 27 -13.72 5.13 -14.12
CA GLU A 27 -14.38 5.54 -15.35
C GLU A 27 -15.76 4.86 -15.48
N ASP A 28 -16.64 5.39 -16.33
CA ASP A 28 -18.02 4.91 -16.44
C ASP A 28 -18.11 3.46 -16.93
N GLN A 29 -17.13 3.02 -17.73
CA GLN A 29 -17.05 1.63 -18.21
C GLN A 29 -16.48 0.64 -17.19
N ASP A 30 -15.90 1.11 -16.08
CA ASP A 30 -15.26 0.25 -15.11
C ASP A 30 -16.28 -0.44 -14.20
N ASN A 31 -15.92 -1.62 -13.71
CA ASN A 31 -16.79 -2.41 -12.86
C ASN A 31 -16.68 -1.97 -11.40
N GLU A 32 -17.80 -1.48 -10.85
CA GLU A 32 -17.86 -0.95 -9.49
C GLU A 32 -17.62 -2.04 -8.43
N LEU A 33 -18.05 -3.28 -8.68
CA LEU A 33 -17.86 -4.41 -7.76
C LEU A 33 -16.41 -4.87 -7.72
N ILE A 34 -15.73 -4.90 -8.87
CA ILE A 34 -14.30 -5.22 -8.94
C ILE A 34 -13.51 -4.15 -8.18
N THR A 35 -13.86 -2.87 -8.36
CA THR A 35 -13.22 -1.77 -7.62
C THR A 35 -13.44 -1.89 -6.11
N LEU A 36 -14.64 -2.31 -5.68
CA LEU A 36 -14.91 -2.56 -4.27
C LEU A 36 -14.06 -3.72 -3.71
N GLU A 37 -13.80 -4.75 -4.52
CA GLU A 37 -12.87 -5.84 -4.19
C GLU A 37 -11.41 -5.38 -4.18
N ILE A 38 -11.01 -4.45 -5.06
CA ILE A 38 -9.67 -3.83 -5.03
C ILE A 38 -9.47 -3.08 -3.71
N ILE A 39 -10.44 -2.27 -3.28
CA ILE A 39 -10.41 -1.61 -1.97
C ILE A 39 -10.29 -2.65 -0.85
N HIS A 40 -11.11 -3.71 -0.90
CA HIS A 40 -11.07 -4.74 0.13
C HIS A 40 -9.72 -5.45 0.19
N ARG A 41 -9.15 -5.77 -0.98
CA ARG A 41 -7.85 -6.42 -1.12
C ARG A 41 -6.73 -5.57 -0.54
N TYR A 42 -6.75 -4.27 -0.81
CA TYR A 42 -5.76 -3.35 -0.24
C TYR A 42 -5.84 -3.32 1.29
N VAL A 43 -7.04 -3.30 1.86
CA VAL A 43 -7.22 -3.38 3.33
C VAL A 43 -6.70 -4.71 3.89
N GLU A 44 -6.90 -5.84 3.19
CA GLU A 44 -6.33 -7.13 3.62
C GLU A 44 -4.79 -7.15 3.57
N LEU A 45 -4.18 -6.48 2.59
CA LEU A 45 -2.72 -6.35 2.49
C LEU A 45 -2.18 -5.53 3.65
N LEU A 46 -2.81 -4.39 3.94
CA LEU A 46 -2.49 -3.56 5.10
C LEU A 46 -2.62 -4.33 6.41
N ASP A 47 -3.73 -5.06 6.60
CA ASP A 47 -3.97 -5.87 7.80
C ASP A 47 -2.92 -6.95 8.01
N LYS A 48 -2.49 -7.59 6.90
CA LYS A 48 -1.45 -8.61 6.96
C LYS A 48 -0.06 -8.03 7.22
N TYR A 49 0.26 -6.87 6.64
CA TYR A 49 1.54 -6.21 6.85
C TYR A 49 1.70 -5.67 8.28
N PHE A 50 0.71 -4.93 8.79
CA PHE A 50 0.77 -4.33 10.12
C PHE A 50 0.40 -5.30 11.26
N GLY A 51 -0.30 -6.40 10.95
CA GLY A 51 -0.71 -7.40 11.93
C GLY A 51 -1.84 -6.91 12.85
N SER A 52 -3.06 -6.81 12.31
CA SER A 52 -4.24 -6.14 12.90
C SER A 52 -4.19 -4.63 12.74
N VAL A 53 -4.33 -4.17 11.49
CA VAL A 53 -4.15 -2.75 11.14
C VAL A 53 -5.17 -1.86 11.84
N CYS A 54 -4.71 -0.74 12.37
CA CYS A 54 -5.55 0.36 12.85
C CYS A 54 -5.24 1.67 12.11
N GLU A 55 -6.12 2.66 12.27
CA GLU A 55 -5.96 3.97 11.61
C GLU A 55 -4.65 4.68 11.98
N LEU A 56 -4.16 4.48 13.22
CA LEU A 56 -2.91 5.08 13.68
C LEU A 56 -1.72 4.47 12.95
N ASP A 57 -1.73 3.18 12.63
CA ASP A 57 -0.64 2.53 11.88
C ASP A 57 -0.45 3.18 10.51
N ILE A 58 -1.57 3.50 9.84
CA ILE A 58 -1.57 4.18 8.54
C ILE A 58 -1.12 5.65 8.70
N ILE A 59 -1.54 6.34 9.76
CA ILE A 59 -1.14 7.74 10.01
C ILE A 59 0.36 7.85 10.28
N PHE A 60 0.92 6.95 11.10
CA PHE A 60 2.33 6.99 11.48
C PHE A 60 3.27 6.42 10.42
N ASN A 61 2.79 5.50 9.57
CA ASN A 61 3.59 4.83 8.55
C ASN A 61 2.95 4.99 7.16
N PHE A 62 2.53 6.21 6.82
CA PHE A 62 1.81 6.48 5.57
C PHE A 62 2.66 6.12 4.34
N GLU A 63 3.99 6.28 4.44
CA GLU A 63 4.95 5.90 3.41
C GLU A 63 4.93 4.39 3.13
N LYS A 64 4.79 3.56 4.18
CA LYS A 64 4.66 2.10 4.02
C LYS A 64 3.33 1.75 3.38
N ALA A 65 2.25 2.45 3.73
CA ALA A 65 0.96 2.27 3.06
C ALA A 65 1.06 2.60 1.55
N TYR A 66 1.76 3.68 1.16
CA TYR A 66 2.03 3.97 -0.25
C TYR A 66 2.86 2.88 -0.94
N PHE A 67 3.91 2.35 -0.30
CA PHE A 67 4.69 1.26 -0.89
C PHE A 67 3.85 -0.02 -1.12
N ILE A 68 2.98 -0.36 -0.16
CA ILE A 68 2.04 -1.48 -0.32
C ILE A 68 1.07 -1.21 -1.47
N LEU A 69 0.61 0.03 -1.61
CA LEU A 69 -0.30 0.43 -2.68
C LEU A 69 0.40 0.33 -4.04
N ASP A 70 1.64 0.79 -4.16
CA ASP A 70 2.41 0.77 -5.41
C ASP A 70 2.76 -0.65 -5.87
N GLU A 71 2.98 -1.58 -4.94
CA GLU A 71 3.17 -3.01 -5.29
C GLU A 71 1.87 -3.70 -5.70
N PHE A 72 0.72 -3.13 -5.35
CA PHE A 72 -0.59 -3.69 -5.68
C PHE A 72 -1.21 -3.06 -6.92
N LEU A 73 -1.15 -1.73 -7.05
CA LEU A 73 -1.73 -0.91 -8.09
C LEU A 73 -0.65 -0.08 -8.78
N LEU A 74 -0.67 -0.07 -10.11
CA LEU A 74 0.23 0.77 -10.90
C LEU A 74 -0.54 1.42 -12.04
N GLY A 75 -0.40 2.75 -12.17
CA GLY A 75 -1.05 3.49 -13.25
C GLY A 75 -2.58 3.48 -13.21
N GLY A 76 -3.19 3.20 -12.06
CA GLY A 76 -4.65 3.08 -11.90
C GLY A 76 -5.17 1.65 -12.05
N GLU A 77 -4.32 0.69 -12.39
CA GLU A 77 -4.70 -0.70 -12.66
C GLU A 77 -4.06 -1.68 -11.67
N VAL A 78 -4.65 -2.87 -11.55
CA VAL A 78 -4.09 -3.93 -10.70
C VAL A 78 -2.82 -4.50 -11.35
N GLN A 79 -1.68 -4.33 -10.67
CA GLN A 79 -0.40 -4.89 -11.09
C GLN A 79 -0.26 -6.36 -10.70
N GLU A 80 -0.56 -6.69 -9.44
CA GLU A 80 -0.40 -8.03 -8.89
C GLU A 80 -1.67 -8.49 -8.18
N THR A 81 -2.16 -9.66 -8.56
CA THR A 81 -3.42 -10.22 -8.05
C THR A 81 -3.19 -11.17 -6.87
N SER A 82 -1.98 -11.69 -6.70
CA SER A 82 -1.61 -12.60 -5.61
C SER A 82 -1.18 -11.83 -4.37
N LYS A 83 -1.99 -11.92 -3.29
CA LYS A 83 -1.62 -11.37 -1.97
C LYS A 83 -0.24 -11.81 -1.50
N LYS A 84 0.13 -13.07 -1.77
CA LYS A 84 1.42 -13.63 -1.35
C LYS A 84 2.59 -12.98 -2.07
N ASN A 85 2.41 -12.64 -3.35
CA ASN A 85 3.48 -12.04 -4.15
C ASN A 85 3.70 -10.59 -3.71
N VAL A 86 2.61 -9.83 -3.53
CA VAL A 86 2.68 -8.44 -3.04
C VAL A 86 3.40 -8.38 -1.69
N LEU A 87 2.97 -9.18 -0.71
CA LEU A 87 3.60 -9.22 0.62
C LEU A 87 5.08 -9.61 0.57
N LYS A 88 5.43 -10.58 -0.28
CA LYS A 88 6.83 -10.99 -0.45
C LYS A 88 7.68 -9.89 -1.07
N ALA A 89 7.15 -9.15 -2.05
CA ALA A 89 7.85 -8.02 -2.67
C ALA A 89 8.08 -6.90 -1.66
N ILE A 90 7.08 -6.59 -0.83
CA ILE A 90 7.20 -5.60 0.25
C ILE A 90 8.25 -6.03 1.28
N GLU A 91 8.23 -7.29 1.74
CA GLU A 91 9.24 -7.82 2.67
C GLU A 91 10.66 -7.71 2.09
N GLN A 92 10.83 -7.98 0.79
CA GLN A 92 12.13 -7.83 0.12
C GLN A 92 12.56 -6.37 0.01
N ALA A 93 11.63 -5.47 -0.28
CA ALA A 93 11.90 -4.04 -0.36
C ALA A 93 12.29 -3.46 1.01
N ASP A 94 11.64 -3.91 2.08
CA ASP A 94 11.97 -3.52 3.46
C ASP A 94 13.39 -3.95 3.84
N LEU A 95 13.78 -5.21 3.56
CA LEU A 95 15.13 -5.71 3.79
C LEU A 95 16.19 -4.89 3.05
N LEU A 96 15.96 -4.59 1.77
CA LEU A 96 16.88 -3.76 0.98
C LEU A 96 16.99 -2.33 1.54
N GLN A 97 15.88 -1.78 2.04
CA GLN A 97 15.89 -0.46 2.65
C GLN A 97 16.66 -0.44 3.97
N GLU A 98 16.62 -1.52 4.75
CA GLU A 98 17.42 -1.68 5.97
C GLU A 98 18.91 -1.81 5.64
N ASP A 99 19.28 -2.70 4.71
CA ASP A 99 20.66 -2.88 4.26
C ASP A 99 21.28 -1.57 3.74
N ALA A 100 20.50 -0.78 2.98
CA ALA A 100 20.95 0.51 2.47
C ALA A 100 21.22 1.52 3.60
N LYS A 101 20.39 1.53 4.65
CA LYS A 101 20.59 2.40 5.83
C LYS A 101 21.84 2.01 6.61
N GLU A 102 22.15 0.71 6.71
CA GLU A 102 23.37 0.23 7.37
C GLU A 102 24.63 0.62 6.59
N ALA A 103 24.59 0.53 5.26
CA ALA A 103 25.68 0.95 4.37
C ALA A 103 25.95 2.46 4.42
N GLU A 104 24.95 3.29 4.71
CA GLU A 104 25.09 4.75 4.85
C GLU A 104 25.57 5.21 6.23
N THR A 105 25.74 4.30 7.21
CA THR A 105 26.26 4.71 8.52
C THR A 105 27.72 5.15 8.42
N PRO A 106 28.13 6.28 9.02
CA PRO A 106 29.53 6.73 8.97
C PRO A 106 30.51 5.69 9.52
N ARG A 107 30.04 4.81 10.41
CA ARG A 107 30.85 3.79 11.08
C ARG A 107 31.24 2.66 10.13
N SER A 108 30.34 2.21 9.25
CA SER A 108 30.67 1.19 8.24
C SER A 108 31.64 1.75 7.19
N VAL A 109 31.43 3.00 6.77
CA VAL A 109 32.37 3.70 5.87
C VAL A 109 33.75 3.86 6.51
N LEU A 110 33.82 4.21 7.80
CA LEU A 110 35.07 4.37 8.56
C LEU A 110 35.82 3.03 8.75
N GLU A 111 35.10 1.93 8.96
CA GLU A 111 35.68 0.57 9.00
C GLU A 111 36.18 0.12 7.62
N GLU A 112 35.45 0.40 6.53
CA GLU A 112 35.86 0.08 5.16
C GLU A 112 37.12 0.83 4.72
N ILE A 113 37.31 2.09 5.16
CA ILE A 113 38.51 2.88 4.89
C ILE A 113 39.62 2.69 5.95
N GLY A 114 39.44 1.78 6.91
CA GLY A 114 40.45 1.37 7.88
C GLY A 114 40.84 2.44 8.92
N LEU A 115 39.90 3.32 9.28
CA LEU A 115 40.14 4.48 10.16
C LEU A 115 39.74 4.26 11.63
N THR A 116 39.24 3.07 11.99
CA THR A 116 38.99 2.61 13.38
C THR A 116 39.36 1.15 13.56
#